data_AF-A0A1M5BX82-F1
#
_entry.id   AF-A0A1M5BX82-F1
#
_cell.length_a   1.000
_cell.length_b   1.000
_cell.length_c   1.000
_cell.angle_alpha   90.00
_cell.angle_beta   90.00
_cell.angle_gamma   90.00
#
_symmetry.space_group_name_H-M   'P 1'
#
loop_
_entity.id
_entity.type
_entity.pdbx_description
1 polymer ?
#
loop_
_entity_poly.entity_id
_entity_poly.type
_entity_poly.pdbx_seq_one_letter_code
_entity_poly.pdbx_strand_id
1 'polypeptide(L)' 'MSQFRGFFRFSHIKEKQRNIEFLCPVPHPLFFLYHANKHAAEPKELVIVPKAGHVDLYDKTDLIPFDRLETFFKGNLK' A
#
# COMPACT_ATOMS: atom_id res chain seq x y z
N MET A 1 18.23 -30.84 4.22
CA MET A 1 18.62 -29.46 3.86
C MET A 1 17.55 -28.51 4.38
N SER A 2 17.84 -27.84 5.50
CA SER A 2 16.90 -26.90 6.12
C SER A 2 16.81 -25.65 5.25
N GLN A 3 15.65 -25.45 4.60
CA GLN A 3 15.41 -24.27 3.78
C GLN A 3 15.27 -23.08 4.73
N PHE A 4 16.28 -22.21 4.73
CA PHE A 4 16.27 -20.94 5.44
C PHE A 4 15.12 -20.09 4.86
N ARG A 5 13.95 -20.13 5.50
CA ARG A 5 12.81 -19.29 5.14
C ARG A 5 13.10 -17.87 5.62
N GLY A 6 13.83 -17.10 4.82
CA GLY A 6 13.83 -15.64 4.97
C GLY A 6 12.38 -15.17 4.95
N PHE A 7 11.98 -14.41 5.98
CA PHE A 7 10.60 -13.93 6.11
C PHE A 7 10.33 -12.85 5.06
N PHE A 8 10.06 -13.25 3.82
CA PHE A 8 9.60 -12.33 2.79
C PHE A 8 8.14 -11.93 3.11
N ARG A 9 7.97 -10.69 3.59
CA ARG A 9 6.69 -10.14 4.04
C ARG A 9 5.56 -10.23 2.98
N PHE A 10 5.93 -10.36 1.70
CA PHE A 10 5.01 -10.35 0.56
C PHE A 10 4.81 -11.71 -0.12
N SER A 11 5.37 -12.82 0.38
CA SER A 11 5.32 -14.11 -0.32
C SER A 11 3.92 -14.58 -0.71
N HIS A 12 2.89 -14.20 0.06
CA HIS A 12 1.50 -14.61 -0.13
C HIS A 12 0.57 -13.44 -0.50
N ILE A 13 1.11 -12.28 -0.92
CA ILE A 13 0.25 -11.11 -1.25
C ILE A 13 -0.63 -11.37 -2.50
N LYS A 14 -0.21 -12.27 -3.39
CA LYS A 14 -0.98 -12.72 -4.56
C LYS A 14 -2.21 -13.56 -4.21
N GLU A 15 -2.19 -14.25 -3.08
CA GLU A 15 -3.25 -15.18 -2.69
C GLU A 15 -4.45 -14.46 -2.06
N LYS A 16 -4.29 -13.18 -1.71
CA LYS A 16 -5.38 -12.36 -1.20
C LYS A 16 -6.20 -11.81 -2.35
N GLN A 17 -7.38 -12.37 -2.56
CA GLN A 17 -8.39 -11.91 -3.50
C GLN A 17 -9.18 -10.70 -2.93
N ARG A 18 -8.48 -9.74 -2.34
CA ARG A 18 -9.06 -8.51 -1.75
C ARG A 18 -8.44 -7.31 -2.43
N ASN A 19 -9.23 -6.26 -2.61
CA ASN A 19 -8.74 -4.99 -3.14
C ASN A 19 -7.63 -4.44 -2.24
N ILE A 20 -6.55 -3.94 -2.84
CA ILE A 20 -5.41 -3.37 -2.10
C ILE A 20 -5.11 -1.97 -2.62
N GLU A 21 -5.20 -0.97 -1.73
CA GLU A 21 -4.76 0.40 -2.00
C GLU A 21 -3.45 0.68 -1.25
N PHE A 22 -2.47 1.23 -1.96
CA PHE A 22 -1.16 1.59 -1.43
C PHE A 22 -0.98 3.11 -1.41
N LEU A 23 -0.74 3.71 -0.24
CA LEU A 23 -0.49 5.14 -0.08
C LEU A 23 1.02 5.42 0.09
N CYS A 24 1.61 6.24 -0.78
CA CYS A 24 3.05 6.55 -0.76
C CYS A 24 3.35 8.04 -0.56
N PRO A 25 4.14 8.41 0.47
CA PRO A 25 4.71 9.74 0.63
C PRO A 25 5.99 9.96 -0.21
N VAL A 26 6.33 11.22 -0.52
CA VAL A 26 7.54 11.66 -1.24
C VAL A 26 8.44 12.50 -0.31
N PRO A 27 9.78 12.37 -0.30
CA PRO A 27 10.62 11.49 -1.12
C PRO A 27 11.06 10.26 -0.30
N HIS A 28 10.16 9.29 -0.10
CA HIS A 28 10.55 7.99 0.45
C HIS A 28 10.93 7.03 -0.70
N PRO A 29 11.70 5.94 -0.49
CA PRO A 29 12.02 4.98 -1.53
C PRO A 29 10.73 4.30 -2.03
N LEU A 30 10.21 4.80 -3.15
CA LEU A 30 9.08 4.25 -3.91
C LEU A 30 9.23 2.75 -4.19
N PHE A 31 10.47 2.25 -4.12
CA PHE A 31 10.83 0.86 -4.30
C PHE A 31 9.98 -0.10 -3.46
N PHE A 32 9.77 0.14 -2.17
CA PHE A 32 9.07 -0.83 -1.32
C PHE A 32 7.59 -0.99 -1.73
N LEU A 33 6.90 0.13 -1.92
CA LEU A 33 5.49 0.16 -2.33
C LEU A 33 5.31 -0.28 -3.79
N TYR A 34 6.26 0.05 -4.67
CA TYR A 34 6.27 -0.42 -6.04
C TYR A 34 6.44 -1.95 -6.12
N HIS A 35 7.36 -2.52 -5.33
CA HIS A 35 7.51 -3.96 -5.24
C HIS A 35 6.24 -4.61 -4.68
N ALA A 36 5.67 -4.07 -3.60
CA ALA A 36 4.42 -4.57 -3.03
C ALA A 36 3.28 -4.54 -4.04
N ASN A 37 3.12 -3.43 -4.78
CA ASN A 37 2.12 -3.29 -5.83
C ASN A 37 2.38 -4.28 -6.97
N LYS A 38 3.62 -4.41 -7.48
CA LYS A 38 3.97 -5.38 -8.53
C LYS A 38 3.64 -6.81 -8.13
N HIS A 39 3.83 -7.17 -6.87
CA HIS A 39 3.55 -8.51 -6.38
C HIS A 39 2.08 -8.73 -5.98
N ALA A 40 1.26 -7.71 -5.77
CA ALA A 40 -0.17 -7.85 -5.45
C ALA A 40 -1.00 -8.33 -6.66
N ALA A 41 -2.07 -9.07 -6.39
CA ALA A 41 -3.09 -9.42 -7.39
C ALA A 41 -4.05 -8.24 -7.64
N GLU A 42 -4.65 -8.18 -8.83
CA GLU A 42 -5.71 -7.23 -9.14
C GLU A 42 -7.02 -7.60 -8.42
N PRO A 43 -7.87 -6.62 -8.02
CA PRO A 43 -7.73 -5.18 -8.23
C PRO A 43 -6.82 -4.46 -7.21
N LYS A 44 -5.86 -3.67 -7.69
CA LYS A 44 -4.92 -2.90 -6.84
C LYS A 44 -4.71 -1.48 -7.33
N GLU A 45 -4.46 -0.54 -6.42
CA GLU A 45 -4.19 0.86 -6.75
C GLU A 45 -2.97 1.38 -5.97
N LEU A 46 -2.11 2.15 -6.64
CA LEU A 46 -0.98 2.85 -6.03
C LEU A 46 -1.22 4.36 -6.10
N VAL A 47 -1.36 4.98 -4.94
CA VAL A 47 -1.62 6.41 -4.78
C VAL A 47 -0.37 7.09 -4.25
N ILE A 48 0.14 8.05 -5.02
CA ILE A 48 1.28 8.88 -4.62
C ILE A 48 0.74 10.19 -4.07
N VAL A 49 1.08 10.51 -2.82
CA VAL A 49 0.70 11.78 -2.18
C VAL A 49 1.83 12.80 -2.39
N PRO A 50 1.65 13.79 -3.29
CA PRO A 50 2.67 14.80 -3.50
C PRO A 50 2.84 15.65 -2.23
N LYS A 51 4.08 16.02 -1.91
CA LYS A 51 4.45 16.89 -0.77
C LYS A 51 4.22 16.32 0.64
N ALA A 52 3.80 15.07 0.78
CA ALA A 52 3.75 14.40 2.07
C ALA A 52 5.06 13.64 2.32
N GLY A 53 5.80 13.98 3.38
CA GLY A 53 6.91 13.16 3.89
C GLY A 53 6.43 11.87 4.56
N HIS A 54 7.36 10.97 4.92
CA HIS A 54 7.00 9.70 5.56
C HIS A 54 6.24 9.88 6.88
N VAL A 55 6.67 10.86 7.69
CA VAL A 55 6.02 11.18 8.97
C VAL A 55 4.70 11.92 8.74
N ASP A 56 4.60 12.74 7.69
CA ASP A 56 3.41 13.56 7.43
C ASP A 56 2.11 12.77 7.29
N LEU A 57 2.18 11.53 6.80
CA LEU A 57 1.01 10.66 6.68
C LEU A 57 0.57 10.01 8.01
N TYR A 58 1.24 10.30 9.13
CA TYR A 58 0.83 9.88 10.47
C TYR A 58 -0.06 10.93 11.16
N ASP A 59 0.30 12.20 11.05
CA ASP A 59 -0.23 13.29 11.90
C ASP A 59 -0.76 14.50 11.12
N LYS A 60 -0.42 14.67 9.83
CA LYS A 60 -0.98 15.75 9.00
C LYS A 60 -2.24 15.28 8.29
N THR A 61 -3.37 15.46 8.95
CA THR A 61 -4.70 15.12 8.41
C THR A 61 -5.00 15.80 7.08
N ASP A 62 -4.44 16.98 6.83
CA ASP A 62 -4.64 17.75 5.59
C ASP A 62 -3.98 17.09 4.36
N LEU A 63 -3.01 16.21 4.58
CA LEU A 63 -2.28 15.50 3.52
C LEU A 63 -2.77 14.06 3.34
N ILE A 64 -3.56 13.53 4.28
CA ILE A 64 -4.10 12.19 4.20
C ILE A 64 -5.37 12.24 3.33
N PRO A 65 -5.44 11.50 2.21
CA PRO A 65 -6.60 11.52 1.32
C PRO A 65 -7.75 10.66 1.90
N PHE A 66 -8.40 11.13 2.96
CA PHE A 66 -9.49 10.41 3.63
C PHE A 66 -10.68 10.12 2.70
N ASP A 67 -11.02 11.03 1.80
CA ASP A 67 -12.14 10.85 0.86
C ASP A 67 -11.93 9.64 -0.07
N ARG A 68 -10.67 9.38 -0.47
CA ARG A 68 -10.30 8.20 -1.26
C ARG A 68 -10.45 6.93 -0.44
N LEU A 69 -9.90 6.93 0.78
CA LEU A 69 -10.02 5.80 1.69
C LEU A 69 -11.49 5.47 1.96
N GLU A 70 -12.32 6.48 2.20
CA GLU A 70 -13.77 6.30 2.41
C GLU A 70 -14.43 5.66 1.18
N THR A 71 -14.13 6.17 -0.02
CA THR A 71 -14.66 5.61 -1.27
C THR A 71 -14.21 4.16 -1.48
N PHE A 72 -12.93 3.88 -1.23
CA PHE A 72 -12.35 2.55 -1.36
C PHE A 72 -13.00 1.56 -0.37
N PHE A 73 -13.14 1.94 0.90
CA PHE A 73 -13.74 1.07 1.91
C PHE A 73 -15.23 0.85 1.66
N LYS A 74 -16.01 1.88 1.32
CA LYS A 74 -17.43 1.73 0.96
C LYS A 74 -17.65 0.82 -0.25
N GLY A 75 -16.74 0.84 -1.22
CA GLY A 75 -16.81 -0.02 -2.40
C GLY A 75 -16.48 -1.49 -2.12
N ASN A 76 -15.59 -1.75 -1.16
CA ASN A 76 -14.96 -3.07 -0.97
C ASN A 76 -15.34 -3.80 0.32
N LEU A 77 -16.01 -3.15 1.28
CA LEU A 77 -16.42 -3.74 2.57
C LEU A 77 -17.94 -3.95 2.67
N LYS A 78 -18.56 -4.50 1.63
CA LYS A 78 -19.98 -4.92 1.71
C LYS A 78 -20.16 -6.20 2.51
#